data_AF-A0A1G0SU49-F1
#
_entry.id   AF-A0A1G0SU49-F1
#
_cell.length_a   1.000
_cell.length_b   1.000
_cell.length_c   1.000
_cell.angle_alpha   90.00
_cell.angle_beta   90.00
_cell.angle_gamma   90.00
#
_symmetry.space_group_name_H-M   'P 1'
#
loop_
_entity.id
_entity.type
_entity.pdbx_description
1 polymer ?
#
loop_
_entity_poly.entity_id
_entity_poly.type
_entity_poly.pdbx_seq_one_letter_code
_entity_poly.pdbx_strand_id
1 'polypeptide(L)' 'MAFYKILWKKSAFKELKEIDKQIIPKIISAVENLSNNPFPTGTKKLIASDFTYRIRVGD' A
#
# COMPACT_ATOMS: atom_id res chain seq x y z
N MET A 1 4.43 14.90 -14.92
CA MET A 1 4.40 13.74 -14.02
C MET A 1 3.23 13.92 -13.08
N ALA A 2 2.28 12.97 -13.07
CA ALA A 2 1.13 13.03 -12.18
C ALA A 2 1.48 12.29 -10.88
N PHE A 3 1.26 12.93 -9.74
CA PHE A 3 1.41 12.32 -8.42
C PHE A 3 0.03 12.08 -7.83
N TYR A 4 -0.19 10.88 -7.30
CA TYR A 4 -1.41 10.54 -6.60
C TYR A 4 -1.30 10.88 -5.12
N LYS A 5 -2.33 11.51 -4.55
CA LYS A 5 -2.39 11.78 -3.12
C LYS A 5 -2.73 10.50 -2.38
N ILE A 6 -1.87 10.12 -1.44
CA ILE A 6 -2.08 8.96 -0.58
C ILE A 6 -2.96 9.38 0.60
N LEU A 7 -4.03 8.62 0.84
CA LEU A 7 -4.92 8.81 1.97
C LEU A 7 -4.95 7.53 2.82
N TRP A 8 -4.64 7.68 4.09
CA TRP A 8 -4.63 6.58 5.05
C TRP A 8 -5.98 6.47 5.75
N LYS A 9 -6.52 5.24 5.82
CA LYS A 9 -7.68 4.95 6.67
C LYS A 9 -7.24 4.85 8.13
N LYS A 10 -8.14 5.21 9.05
CA LYS A 10 -7.90 5.03 10.50
C LYS A 10 -7.65 3.57 10.88
N SER A 11 -8.27 2.61 10.19
CA SER A 11 -8.03 1.18 10.40
C SER A 11 -6.60 0.80 10.04
N ALA A 12 -6.11 1.27 8.89
CA ALA A 12 -4.75 1.00 8.44
C ALA A 12 -3.68 1.46 9.43
N PHE A 13 -3.92 2.56 10.17
CA PHE A 13 -3.00 3.01 11.22
C PHE A 13 -2.96 2.04 12.42
N LYS A 14 -4.11 1.45 12.80
CA LYS A 14 -4.15 0.43 13.86
C LYS A 14 -3.41 -0.83 13.42
N GLU A 15 -3.70 -1.30 12.21
CA GLU A 15 -3.05 -2.47 11.60
C GLU A 15 -1.52 -2.26 11.51
N LEU A 16 -1.07 -1.08 11.06
CA LEU A 16 0.36 -0.76 11.00
C LEU A 16 1.05 -0.78 12.36
N LYS A 17 0.35 -0.43 13.44
CA LYS A 17 0.87 -0.47 14.81
C LYS A 17 1.04 -1.89 15.35
N GLU A 18 0.25 -2.84 14.85
CA GLU A 18 0.34 -4.27 15.23
C GLU A 18 1.43 -5.01 14.46
N ILE A 19 1.90 -4.47 13.32
CA ILE A 19 3.00 -5.02 12.54
C ILE A 19 4.35 -4.73 13.22
N ASP A 20 5.33 -5.63 13.00
CA ASP A 20 6.70 -5.42 13.47
C ASP A 20 7.29 -4.10 12.94
N LYS A 21 7.88 -3.32 13.86
CA LYS A 21 8.51 -2.02 13.58
C LYS A 21 9.60 -2.10 12.53
N GLN A 22 10.23 -3.25 12.33
CA GLN A 22 11.23 -3.46 11.28
C GLN A 22 10.62 -3.49 9.87
N ILE A 23 9.35 -3.85 9.74
CA ILE A 23 8.64 -3.96 8.46
C ILE A 23 7.92 -2.66 8.10
N ILE A 24 7.50 -1.87 9.10
CA ILE A 24 6.87 -0.55 8.92
C ILE A 24 7.59 0.33 7.88
N PRO A 25 8.92 0.57 7.94
CA PRO A 25 9.59 1.41 6.95
C PRO A 25 9.49 0.84 5.53
N LYS A 26 9.53 -0.49 5.36
CA LYS A 26 9.34 -1.12 4.04
C LYS A 26 7.95 -0.85 3.48
N ILE A 27 6.92 -0.90 4.33
CA ILE A 27 5.54 -0.58 3.93
C ILE A 27 5.43 0.88 3.53
N ILE A 28 5.98 1.80 4.32
CA ILE A 28 5.93 3.24 4.02
C ILE A 28 6.59 3.54 2.67
N SER A 29 7.80 3.02 2.42
CA SER A 29 8.48 3.21 1.14
C SER A 29 7.69 2.62 -0.04
N ALA A 30 7.08 1.45 0.14
CA ALA A 30 6.24 0.85 -0.90
C ALA A 30 4.99 1.72 -1.19
N VAL A 31 4.37 2.27 -0.15
CA VAL A 31 3.21 3.15 -0.27
C VAL A 31 3.60 4.48 -0.93
N GLU A 32 4.70 5.12 -0.56
CA GLU A 32 5.20 6.34 -1.22
C GLU A 32 5.43 6.12 -2.72
N ASN A 33 5.94 4.95 -3.11
CA ASN A 33 6.12 4.61 -4.52
C ASN A 33 4.79 4.51 -5.28
N LEU A 34 3.67 4.17 -4.61
CA LEU A 34 2.33 4.18 -5.22
C LEU A 34 1.87 5.57 -5.65
N SER A 35 2.39 6.64 -5.02
CA SER A 35 2.09 8.01 -5.46
C SER A 35 2.57 8.27 -6.89
N ASN A 36 3.72 7.70 -7.25
CA ASN A 36 4.31 7.82 -8.58
C ASN A 36 3.78 6.77 -9.56
N ASN A 37 3.65 5.53 -9.10
CA ASN A 37 3.17 4.41 -9.89
C ASN A 37 2.07 3.66 -9.12
N PRO A 38 0.77 3.95 -9.39
CA PRO A 38 -0.33 3.36 -8.63
C PRO A 38 -0.47 1.84 -8.82
N PHE A 39 0.11 1.29 -9.90
CA PHE A 39 0.02 -0.14 -10.23
C PHE A 39 1.40 -0.75 -10.45
N PRO A 40 2.20 -0.96 -9.39
CA PRO A 40 3.49 -1.61 -9.51
C PRO A 40 3.35 -3.08 -9.90
N THR A 41 4.40 -3.64 -10.52
CA THR A 41 4.47 -5.05 -10.89
C THR A 41 4.22 -5.97 -9.69
N GLY A 42 3.22 -6.85 -9.81
CA GLY A 42 2.78 -7.73 -8.71
C GLY A 42 1.47 -7.31 -8.04
N THR A 43 0.88 -6.16 -8.42
CA THR A 43 -0.49 -5.83 -8.00
C THR A 43 -1.48 -6.83 -8.55
N LYS A 44 -2.33 -7.38 -7.68
CA LYS A 44 -3.50 -8.17 -8.10
C LYS A 44 -4.77 -7.39 -7.81
N LYS A 45 -5.62 -7.23 -8.83
CA LYS A 45 -6.98 -6.70 -8.65
C LYS A 45 -7.79 -7.72 -7.86
N LEU A 46 -8.49 -7.27 -6.83
CA LEU A 46 -9.43 -8.10 -6.10
C LEU A 46 -10.73 -8.22 -6.90
N ILE A 47 -11.19 -9.46 -7.09
CA ILE A 47 -12.31 -9.78 -7.97
C ILE A 47 -13.63 -9.21 -7.43
N ALA A 48 -13.75 -9.11 -6.11
CA ALA A 48 -14.96 -8.67 -5.41
C ALA A 48 -15.09 -7.14 -5.28
N SER A 49 -14.23 -6.34 -5.93
CA SER A 49 -14.29 -4.88 -5.84
C SER A 49 -13.75 -4.19 -7.09
N ASP A 50 -14.50 -3.20 -7.60
CA ASP A 50 -14.19 -2.49 -8.85
C ASP A 50 -12.82 -1.81 -8.87
N PHE A 51 -12.37 -1.28 -7.72
CA PHE A 51 -11.16 -0.45 -7.61
C PHE A 51 -10.21 -0.87 -6.50
N THR A 52 -10.31 -2.11 -6.00
CA THR A 52 -9.42 -2.57 -4.94
C THR A 52 -8.30 -3.45 -5.49
N TYR A 53 -7.07 -3.11 -5.10
CA TYR A 53 -5.85 -3.80 -5.51
C TYR A 53 -5.06 -4.22 -4.28
N ARG A 54 -4.36 -5.35 -4.39
CA ARG A 54 -3.46 -5.85 -3.35
C ARG A 54 -2.02 -5.78 -3.84
N ILE A 55 -1.14 -5.20 -3.04
CA ILE A 55 0.31 -5.35 -3.13
C ILE A 55 0.81 -6.23 -1.98
N ARG A 56 1.87 -7.01 -2.22
CA ARG A 56 2.59 -7.73 -1.17
C ARG A 56 3.91 -7.02 -0.92
N VAL A 57 4.20 -6.69 0.34
CA VAL A 57 5.46 -6.07 0.76
C VAL A 57 6.12 -7.03 1.74
N GLY A 58 7.34 -7.44 1.44
CA GLY A 58 8.01 -8.54 2.15
C GLY A 58 7.82 -9.89 1.44
N ASP A 59 8.21 -10.96 2.13
CA ASP A 59 8.25 -12.32 1.58
C ASP A 59 6.97 -13.11 1.85
#